data_AF-A0A124F3W1-F1
#
_entry.id   AF-A0A124F3W1-F1
#
_cell.length_a   1.000
_cell.length_b   1.000
_cell.length_c   1.000
_cell.angle_alpha   90.00
_cell.angle_beta   90.00
_cell.angle_gamma   90.00
#
_symmetry.space_group_name_H-M   'P 1'
#
loop_
_entity.id
_entity.type
_entity.pdbx_description
1 polymer ?
#
loop_
_entity_poly.entity_id
_entity_poly.type
_entity_poly.pdbx_seq_one_letter_code
_entity_poly.pdbx_strand_id
1 'polypeptide(L)'
;MTFRIHKIYYFESLKIIGIKQMRQNPAESVYAVFEAKQSINATYVNYAHEKIESVRKLYRTSLPIPHAGGTFPAKAPIKIIGGILTFESDWTPGMGESLMTLLKKEEGVLDMGCIASHGYFNYEVEKKEYKFIQGGKPATAFLFKLISQLQFSGTVPMIDVLEYSKWLGN
;
A
#
# COMPACT_ATOMS: atom_id res chain seq x y z
N MET A 1 -8.96 7.22 8.28
CA MET A 1 -9.69 6.10 7.63
C MET A 1 -8.65 5.33 6.83
N THR A 2 -8.66 3.99 6.83
CA THR A 2 -7.63 3.20 6.12
C THR A 2 -8.18 2.73 4.78
N PHE A 3 -7.53 3.06 3.68
CA PHE A 3 -7.86 2.52 2.36
C PHE A 3 -6.89 1.39 2.02
N ARG A 4 -7.42 0.29 1.47
CA ARG A 4 -6.59 -0.84 1.06
C ARG A 4 -7.07 -1.39 -0.29
N ILE A 5 -6.15 -1.58 -1.23
CA ILE A 5 -6.44 -2.11 -2.57
C ILE A 5 -6.03 -3.58 -2.61
N HIS A 6 -6.93 -4.46 -3.07
CA HIS A 6 -6.72 -5.91 -3.07
C HIS A 6 -7.29 -6.57 -4.32
N LYS A 7 -6.78 -7.75 -4.67
CA LYS A 7 -7.38 -8.59 -5.72
C LYS A 7 -8.69 -9.21 -5.21
N ILE A 8 -9.78 -9.11 -5.97
CA ILE A 8 -11.08 -9.71 -5.60
C ILE A 8 -11.39 -10.99 -6.40
N TYR A 9 -10.86 -11.15 -7.63
CA TYR A 9 -11.20 -12.26 -8.54
C TYR A 9 -10.91 -13.68 -8.03
N TYR A 10 -10.02 -13.87 -7.05
CA TYR A 10 -9.77 -15.17 -6.40
C TYR A 10 -10.36 -15.26 -4.97
N PHE A 11 -10.88 -14.15 -4.44
CA PHE A 11 -11.23 -13.98 -3.03
C PHE A 11 -12.73 -13.84 -2.77
N GLU A 12 -13.59 -13.84 -3.80
CA GLU A 12 -15.04 -13.93 -3.56
C GLU A 12 -15.43 -15.22 -2.84
N SER A 13 -14.71 -16.32 -3.07
CA SER A 13 -14.87 -17.61 -2.39
C SER A 13 -14.05 -17.74 -1.08
N LEU A 14 -13.16 -16.79 -0.76
CA LEU A 14 -12.21 -16.86 0.36
C LEU A 14 -12.30 -15.61 1.27
N LYS A 15 -13.52 -15.19 1.62
CA LYS A 15 -13.74 -14.21 2.70
C LYS A 15 -13.57 -14.94 4.04
N ILE A 16 -12.43 -14.74 4.71
CA ILE A 16 -12.08 -15.52 5.90
C ILE A 16 -13.00 -15.19 7.09
N ILE A 17 -13.24 -13.91 7.45
CA ILE A 17 -14.26 -13.53 8.46
C ILE A 17 -14.78 -12.10 8.17
N GLY A 18 -16.09 -11.88 8.31
CA GLY A 18 -16.71 -10.54 8.28
C GLY A 18 -17.61 -10.31 9.49
N ILE A 19 -17.15 -9.55 10.49
CA ILE A 19 -17.96 -9.07 11.60
C ILE A 19 -18.39 -7.64 11.25
N LYS A 20 -19.69 -7.46 10.96
CA LYS A 20 -20.41 -6.19 10.64
C LYS A 20 -19.49 -4.97 10.46
N GLN A 21 -19.01 -4.74 9.24
CA GLN A 21 -18.14 -3.65 8.75
C GLN A 21 -16.61 -3.81 8.89
N MET A 22 -16.08 -4.77 9.64
CA MET A 22 -14.64 -5.09 9.61
C MET A 22 -14.33 -6.16 8.56
N ARG A 23 -13.58 -5.78 7.52
CA ARG A 23 -13.12 -6.69 6.47
C ARG A 23 -11.69 -7.14 6.74
N GLN A 24 -11.51 -8.39 7.15
CA GLN A 24 -10.19 -9.01 7.27
C GLN A 24 -9.81 -9.63 5.92
N ASN A 25 -8.60 -9.31 5.43
CA ASN A 25 -8.08 -9.88 4.20
C ASN A 25 -6.74 -10.55 4.50
N PRO A 26 -6.43 -11.68 3.86
CA PRO A 26 -5.11 -12.28 3.95
C PRO A 26 -4.07 -11.35 3.35
N ALA A 27 -2.86 -11.35 3.92
CA ALA A 27 -1.81 -10.40 3.57
C ALA A 27 -1.35 -10.55 2.11
N GLU A 28 -1.47 -11.75 1.54
CA GLU A 28 -1.16 -12.08 0.14
C GLU A 28 -2.03 -11.28 -0.84
N SER A 29 -3.25 -10.91 -0.43
CA SER A 29 -4.21 -10.21 -1.29
C SER A 29 -3.94 -8.69 -1.41
N VAL A 30 -3.05 -8.14 -0.59
CA VAL A 30 -2.85 -6.69 -0.43
C VAL A 30 -1.91 -6.16 -1.51
N TYR A 31 -2.36 -5.18 -2.30
CA TYR A 31 -1.53 -4.42 -3.24
C TYR A 31 -1.04 -3.10 -2.65
N ALA A 32 -1.93 -2.39 -1.96
CA ALA A 32 -1.61 -1.06 -1.44
C ALA A 32 -2.33 -0.77 -0.13
N VAL A 33 -1.70 0.04 0.72
CA VAL A 33 -2.21 0.53 2.01
C VAL A 33 -2.01 2.03 2.08
N PHE A 34 -3.10 2.76 2.34
CA PHE A 34 -3.09 4.20 2.50
C PHE A 34 -3.69 4.61 3.84
N GLU A 35 -3.02 5.53 4.52
CA GLU A 35 -3.62 6.29 5.62
C GLU A 35 -4.29 7.55 5.08
N ALA A 36 -5.57 7.77 5.43
CA ALA A 36 -6.27 8.99 5.07
C ALA A 36 -6.63 9.84 6.29
N LYS A 37 -6.25 11.12 6.23
CA LYS A 37 -6.46 12.17 7.24
C LYS A 37 -6.91 13.47 6.59
N GLN A 38 -7.42 14.42 7.38
CA GLN A 38 -7.83 15.74 6.86
C GLN A 38 -6.63 16.59 6.47
N SER A 39 -5.65 16.69 7.37
CA SER A 39 -4.41 17.42 7.13
C SER A 39 -3.20 16.52 7.29
N ILE A 40 -2.09 16.85 6.63
CA ILE A 40 -0.80 16.21 6.83
C ILE A 40 0.01 16.96 7.89
N ASN A 41 0.59 16.21 8.83
CA ASN A 41 1.50 16.71 9.85
C ASN A 41 2.44 15.59 10.33
N ALA A 42 3.36 15.91 11.23
CA ALA A 42 4.39 14.98 11.72
C ALA A 42 3.78 13.72 12.34
N THR A 43 2.74 13.88 13.16
CA THR A 43 2.04 12.78 13.82
C THR A 43 1.44 11.82 12.79
N TYR A 44 0.78 12.35 11.77
CA TYR A 44 0.12 11.51 10.76
C TYR A 44 1.07 10.88 9.75
N VAL A 45 2.19 11.54 9.43
CA VAL A 45 3.24 10.93 8.61
C VAL A 45 3.86 9.75 9.36
N ASN A 46 4.25 9.93 10.62
CA ASN A 46 4.81 8.84 11.45
C ASN A 46 3.81 7.69 11.63
N TYR A 47 2.55 8.00 11.89
CA TYR A 47 1.50 6.99 11.99
C TYR A 47 1.29 6.22 10.68
N ALA A 48 1.41 6.89 9.53
CA ALA A 48 1.36 6.22 8.23
C ALA A 48 2.53 5.25 8.05
N HIS A 49 3.76 5.65 8.39
CA HIS A 49 4.94 4.78 8.37
C HIS A 49 4.71 3.51 9.19
N GLU A 50 4.34 3.65 10.46
CA GLU A 50 4.10 2.53 11.37
C GLU A 50 3.01 1.59 10.84
N LYS A 51 1.91 2.16 10.33
CA LYS A 51 0.82 1.37 9.76
C LYS A 51 1.27 0.58 8.54
N ILE A 52 1.98 1.20 7.61
CA ILE A 52 2.46 0.54 6.39
C ILE A 52 3.48 -0.54 6.73
N GLU A 53 4.38 -0.25 7.67
CA GLU A 53 5.33 -1.22 8.16
C GLU A 53 4.64 -2.43 8.80
N SER A 54 3.61 -2.21 9.62
CA SER A 54 2.86 -3.30 10.26
C SER A 54 2.24 -4.27 9.24
N VAL A 55 1.75 -3.76 8.11
CA VAL A 55 1.19 -4.59 7.04
C VAL A 55 2.30 -5.28 6.23
N ARG A 56 3.43 -4.62 6.01
CA ARG A 56 4.59 -5.21 5.31
C ARG A 56 5.27 -6.31 6.10
N LYS A 57 5.20 -6.27 7.44
CA LYS A 57 5.72 -7.31 8.35
C LYS A 57 4.83 -8.57 8.41
N LEU A 58 3.61 -8.53 7.88
CA LEU A 58 2.75 -9.71 7.85
C LEU A 58 3.36 -10.80 6.97
N TYR A 59 3.39 -12.03 7.48
CA TYR A 59 3.82 -13.19 6.74
C TYR A 59 2.91 -13.43 5.53
N ARG A 60 3.51 -13.77 4.39
CA ARG A 60 2.81 -14.01 3.13
C ARG A 60 3.32 -15.31 2.51
N THR A 61 2.41 -16.25 2.37
CA THR A 61 2.66 -17.52 1.69
C THR A 61 2.84 -17.30 0.18
N SER A 62 3.53 -18.23 -0.47
CA SER A 62 3.64 -18.27 -1.93
C SER A 62 3.90 -19.69 -2.38
N LEU A 63 2.90 -20.29 -3.04
CA LEU A 63 3.02 -21.62 -3.63
C LEU A 63 3.50 -21.54 -5.09
N PRO A 64 4.19 -22.59 -5.59
CA PRO A 64 4.40 -22.77 -7.02
C PRO A 64 3.08 -22.78 -7.78
N ILE A 65 3.05 -22.24 -9.00
CA ILE A 65 1.82 -22.09 -9.78
C ILE A 65 1.84 -23.12 -10.92
N PRO A 66 0.95 -24.14 -10.88
CA PRO A 66 0.76 -25.04 -12.00
C PRO A 66 0.17 -24.31 -13.21
N HIS A 67 0.67 -24.59 -14.40
CA HIS A 67 0.15 -24.04 -15.66
C HIS A 67 0.27 -25.07 -16.79
N ALA A 68 -0.32 -24.79 -17.95
CA ALA A 68 -0.38 -25.74 -19.07
C ALA A 68 1.00 -26.25 -19.54
N GLY A 69 2.09 -25.50 -19.33
CA GLY A 69 3.44 -25.86 -19.72
C GLY A 69 4.33 -26.45 -18.61
N GLY A 70 3.79 -26.81 -17.44
CA GLY A 70 4.58 -27.25 -16.27
C GLY A 70 4.24 -26.49 -14.99
N THR A 71 5.25 -26.07 -14.22
CA THR A 71 5.06 -25.34 -12.95
C THR A 71 5.97 -24.13 -12.87
N PHE A 72 5.40 -22.94 -12.62
CA PHE A 72 6.21 -21.78 -12.26
C PHE A 72 6.68 -21.89 -10.81
N PRO A 73 7.93 -21.49 -10.50
CA PRO A 73 8.39 -21.41 -9.13
C PRO A 73 7.53 -20.43 -8.32
N ALA A 74 7.53 -20.59 -7.00
CA ALA A 74 6.82 -19.69 -6.09
C ALA A 74 7.21 -18.23 -6.35
N LYS A 75 6.22 -17.39 -6.62
CA LYS A 75 6.44 -15.98 -6.94
C LYS A 75 6.85 -15.23 -5.67
N ALA A 76 7.93 -14.45 -5.74
CA ALA A 76 8.29 -13.57 -4.62
C ALA A 76 7.11 -12.64 -4.26
N PRO A 77 6.77 -12.47 -2.96
CA PRO A 77 5.69 -11.59 -2.57
C PRO A 77 5.90 -10.18 -3.11
N ILE A 78 4.88 -9.62 -3.74
CA ILE A 78 4.94 -8.27 -4.33
C ILE A 78 5.21 -7.22 -3.24
N LYS A 79 5.89 -6.13 -3.58
CA LYS A 79 5.99 -4.99 -2.67
C LYS A 79 4.59 -4.39 -2.47
N ILE A 80 4.16 -4.22 -1.22
CA ILE A 80 2.92 -3.51 -0.90
C ILE A 80 3.19 -2.01 -0.99
N ILE A 81 2.46 -1.32 -1.87
CA ILE A 81 2.52 0.14 -2.03
C ILE A 81 1.99 0.79 -0.76
N GLY A 82 2.78 1.64 -0.14
CA GLY A 82 2.41 2.41 1.05
C GLY A 82 2.20 3.87 0.72
N GLY A 83 1.20 4.51 1.32
CA GLY A 83 1.06 5.95 1.16
C GLY A 83 0.15 6.66 2.15
N ILE A 84 0.02 7.97 1.95
CA ILE A 84 -0.83 8.86 2.75
C ILE A 84 -1.66 9.77 1.86
N LEU A 85 -2.92 9.99 2.22
CA LEU A 85 -3.88 10.83 1.51
C LEU A 85 -4.42 11.89 2.47
N THR A 86 -4.24 13.16 2.15
CA THR A 86 -4.78 14.28 2.92
C THR A 86 -5.43 15.33 2.04
N PHE A 87 -6.26 16.18 2.65
CA PHE A 87 -6.87 17.31 1.98
C PHE A 87 -5.92 18.52 2.01
N GLU A 88 -5.46 18.89 3.21
CA GLU A 88 -4.57 20.05 3.47
C GLU A 88 -3.23 19.65 4.10
N SER A 89 -2.39 20.64 4.39
CA SER A 89 -1.16 20.54 5.18
C SER A 89 -1.15 21.52 6.34
N ASP A 90 -0.71 21.06 7.51
CA ASP A 90 -0.52 21.92 8.69
C ASP A 90 0.77 22.77 8.58
N TRP A 91 1.66 22.43 7.66
CA TRP A 91 2.87 23.22 7.37
C TRP A 91 2.66 24.28 6.30
N THR A 92 3.46 25.34 6.39
CA THR A 92 3.62 26.35 5.34
C THR A 92 5.10 26.49 5.00
N PRO A 93 5.56 26.17 3.76
CA PRO A 93 4.77 25.66 2.64
C PRO A 93 4.32 24.19 2.84
N GLY A 94 3.15 23.84 2.31
CA GLY A 94 2.52 22.54 2.54
C GLY A 94 3.24 21.30 1.97
N MET A 95 4.19 21.51 1.06
CA MET A 95 5.09 20.49 0.52
C MET A 95 6.56 20.93 0.64
N GLY A 96 6.94 21.40 1.83
CA GLY A 96 8.28 21.89 2.13
C GLY A 96 9.21 20.89 2.82
N GLU A 97 10.30 21.42 3.38
CA GLU A 97 11.37 20.65 4.03
C GLU A 97 10.89 19.81 5.22
N SER A 98 9.87 20.29 5.96
CA SER A 98 9.30 19.55 7.09
C SER A 98 8.74 18.20 6.66
N LEU A 99 8.01 18.17 5.53
CA LEU A 99 7.49 16.93 4.95
C LEU A 99 8.64 16.07 4.39
N MET A 100 9.56 16.69 3.63
CA MET A 100 10.69 15.98 3.02
C MET A 100 11.55 15.25 4.05
N THR A 101 11.78 15.88 5.21
CA THR A 101 12.59 15.29 6.28
C THR A 101 11.93 14.07 6.88
N LEU A 102 10.61 14.13 7.11
CA LEU A 102 9.86 13.01 7.68
C LEU A 102 9.76 11.82 6.70
N LEU A 103 9.63 12.11 5.41
CA LEU A 103 9.53 11.08 4.37
C LEU A 103 10.80 10.24 4.19
N LYS A 104 11.96 10.74 4.64
CA LYS A 104 13.26 10.03 4.56
C LYS A 104 13.38 8.84 5.51
N LYS A 105 12.38 8.58 6.36
CA LYS A 105 12.38 7.41 7.26
C LYS A 105 12.42 6.11 6.44
N GLU A 106 13.38 5.24 6.76
CA GLU A 106 13.59 3.96 6.07
C GLU A 106 12.54 2.90 6.47
N GLU A 107 12.06 2.93 7.71
CA GLU A 107 11.00 2.05 8.17
C GLU A 107 9.63 2.53 7.65
N GLY A 108 8.87 1.61 7.04
CA GLY A 108 7.54 1.92 6.56
C GLY A 108 7.51 2.96 5.43
N VAL A 109 8.55 3.02 4.57
CA VAL A 109 8.66 3.99 3.46
C VAL A 109 7.33 4.22 2.75
N LEU A 110 6.94 5.48 2.59
CA LEU A 110 5.78 5.89 1.81
C LEU A 110 6.19 5.92 0.33
N ASP A 111 5.62 5.06 -0.50
CA ASP A 111 5.91 5.05 -1.94
C ASP A 111 5.29 6.25 -2.65
N MET A 112 4.16 6.75 -2.13
CA MET A 112 3.47 7.90 -2.70
C MET A 112 2.49 8.53 -1.71
N GLY A 113 2.10 9.78 -1.97
CA GLY A 113 1.04 10.43 -1.22
C GLY A 113 0.43 11.60 -1.98
N CYS A 114 -0.75 12.03 -1.55
CA CYS A 114 -1.49 13.13 -2.15
C CYS A 114 -1.97 14.08 -1.05
N ILE A 115 -1.73 15.38 -1.25
CA ILE A 115 -2.26 16.47 -0.44
C ILE A 115 -3.13 17.29 -1.40
N ALA A 116 -4.45 17.10 -1.36
CA ALA A 116 -5.36 17.50 -2.43
C ALA A 116 -5.27 18.99 -2.80
N SER A 117 -5.04 19.88 -1.83
CA SER A 117 -4.93 21.32 -2.03
C SER A 117 -3.56 21.80 -2.54
N HIS A 118 -2.52 20.97 -2.41
CA HIS A 118 -1.13 21.38 -2.68
C HIS A 118 -0.49 20.61 -3.84
N GLY A 119 -0.62 19.28 -3.88
CA GLY A 119 0.12 18.44 -4.82
C GLY A 119 0.19 16.97 -4.41
N TYR A 120 1.04 16.22 -5.08
CA TYR A 120 1.30 14.82 -4.74
C TYR A 120 2.80 14.52 -4.82
N PHE A 121 3.21 13.43 -4.18
CA PHE A 121 4.59 12.97 -4.20
C PHE A 121 4.68 11.48 -4.47
N ASN A 122 5.81 11.05 -5.00
CA ASN A 122 6.16 9.64 -5.14
C ASN A 122 7.64 9.41 -4.91
N TYR A 123 8.00 8.27 -4.34
CA TYR A 123 9.36 7.82 -4.17
C TYR A 123 9.89 7.25 -5.50
N GLU A 124 11.01 7.77 -6.00
CA GLU A 124 11.72 7.26 -7.16
C GLU A 124 12.84 6.31 -6.69
N VAL A 125 12.59 5.00 -6.79
CA VAL A 125 13.50 3.95 -6.28
C VAL A 125 14.91 4.06 -6.89
N GLU A 126 15.01 4.38 -8.18
CA GLU A 126 16.28 4.50 -8.91
C GLU A 126 17.15 5.65 -8.38
N LYS A 127 16.54 6.77 -8.03
CA LYS A 127 17.24 7.96 -7.50
C LYS A 127 17.32 7.99 -5.98
N LYS A 128 16.56 7.13 -5.31
CA LYS A 128 16.37 7.11 -3.85
C LYS A 128 15.84 8.43 -3.28
N GLU A 129 15.03 9.13 -4.06
CA GLU A 129 14.54 10.48 -3.73
C GLU A 129 13.02 10.59 -3.92
N TYR A 130 12.41 11.55 -3.24
CA TYR A 130 11.01 11.89 -3.43
C TYR A 130 10.86 12.97 -4.51
N LYS A 131 10.00 12.69 -5.48
CA LYS A 131 9.55 13.67 -6.46
C LYS A 131 8.26 14.31 -5.99
N PHE A 132 8.25 15.64 -5.91
CA PHE A 132 7.09 16.45 -5.56
C PHE A 132 6.54 17.15 -6.78
N ILE A 133 5.22 17.13 -6.92
CA ILE A 133 4.51 17.73 -8.06
C ILE A 133 3.39 18.58 -7.48
N GLN A 134 3.53 19.89 -7.60
CA GLN A 134 2.63 20.89 -7.01
C GLN A 134 1.66 21.45 -8.06
N GLY A 135 0.47 21.84 -7.61
CA GLY A 135 -0.57 22.47 -8.44
C GLY A 135 -1.32 21.51 -9.38
N GLY A 136 -2.13 22.08 -10.28
CA GLY A 136 -2.92 21.33 -11.26
C GLY A 136 -4.11 20.58 -10.65
N LYS A 137 -4.23 19.28 -10.95
CA LYS A 137 -5.28 18.38 -10.40
C LYS A 137 -4.61 17.26 -9.58
N PRO A 138 -4.16 17.52 -8.34
CA PRO A 138 -3.35 16.59 -7.56
C PRO A 138 -3.96 15.20 -7.40
N ALA A 139 -5.25 15.12 -7.05
CA ALA A 139 -5.96 13.86 -6.86
C ALA A 139 -6.01 13.01 -8.14
N THR A 140 -6.26 13.64 -9.29
CA THR A 140 -6.33 12.95 -10.59
C THR A 140 -4.94 12.47 -11.03
N ALA A 141 -3.91 13.32 -10.88
CA ALA A 141 -2.54 12.96 -11.21
C ALA A 141 -2.02 11.82 -10.32
N PHE A 142 -2.30 11.89 -9.02
CA PHE A 142 -2.03 10.83 -8.07
C PHE A 142 -2.72 9.51 -8.47
N LEU A 143 -4.01 9.56 -8.86
CA LEU A 143 -4.76 8.39 -9.28
C LEU A 143 -4.12 7.70 -10.50
N PHE A 144 -3.73 8.46 -11.52
CA PHE A 144 -3.04 7.89 -12.69
C PHE A 144 -1.69 7.30 -12.33
N LYS A 145 -0.94 7.94 -11.43
CA LYS A 145 0.33 7.39 -10.93
C LYS A 145 0.12 6.08 -10.18
N LEU A 146 -0.92 6.00 -9.36
CA LEU A 146 -1.27 4.80 -8.60
C LEU A 146 -1.66 3.64 -9.53
N ILE A 147 -2.51 3.91 -10.53
CA ILE A 147 -2.91 2.91 -11.53
C ILE A 147 -1.66 2.39 -12.26
N SER A 148 -0.75 3.28 -12.67
CA SER A 148 0.50 2.88 -13.32
C SER A 148 1.34 1.96 -12.43
N GLN A 149 1.52 2.27 -11.13
CA GLN A 149 2.28 1.39 -10.22
C GLN A 149 1.59 0.04 -9.98
N LEU A 150 0.26 0.03 -9.89
CA LEU A 150 -0.51 -1.22 -9.74
C LEU A 150 -0.40 -2.11 -10.98
N GLN A 151 -0.34 -1.55 -12.19
CA GLN A 151 -0.14 -2.31 -13.42
C GLN A 151 1.18 -3.10 -13.39
N PHE A 152 2.26 -2.52 -12.88
CA PHE A 152 3.56 -3.19 -12.75
C PHE A 152 3.62 -4.23 -11.62
N SER A 153 2.70 -4.18 -10.65
CA SER A 153 2.69 -5.13 -9.52
C SER A 153 2.27 -6.55 -9.95
N GLY A 154 1.60 -6.69 -11.10
CA GLY A 154 1.15 -7.98 -11.62
C GLY A 154 0.15 -8.69 -10.70
N THR A 155 0.09 -10.01 -10.76
CA THR A 155 -0.79 -10.83 -9.90
C THR A 155 -0.16 -11.10 -8.53
N VAL A 156 -0.97 -11.10 -7.47
CA VAL A 156 -0.58 -11.59 -6.14
C VAL A 156 -0.06 -13.04 -6.18
N PRO A 157 0.84 -13.45 -5.27
CA PRO A 157 1.28 -14.84 -5.17
C PRO A 157 0.11 -15.79 -4.89
N MET A 158 0.31 -17.07 -5.21
CA MET A 158 -0.66 -18.12 -4.89
C MET A 158 -0.63 -18.39 -3.39
N ILE A 159 -1.76 -18.15 -2.73
CA ILE A 159 -1.95 -18.34 -1.29
C ILE A 159 -1.95 -19.83 -0.92
N ASP A 160 -1.30 -20.18 0.19
CA ASP A 160 -1.47 -21.48 0.84
C ASP A 160 -2.63 -21.40 1.84
N VAL A 161 -3.81 -21.83 1.41
CA VAL A 161 -5.04 -21.81 2.25
C VAL A 161 -4.94 -22.80 3.41
N LEU A 162 -4.20 -23.91 3.25
CA LEU A 162 -4.06 -24.91 4.30
C LEU A 162 -3.22 -24.38 5.46
N GLU A 163 -2.30 -23.44 5.22
CA GLU A 163 -1.58 -22.76 6.30
C GLU A 163 -2.53 -22.03 7.26
N TYR A 164 -3.61 -21.42 6.74
CA TYR A 164 -4.65 -20.78 7.55
C TYR A 164 -5.53 -21.79 8.28
N SER A 165 -5.64 -23.03 7.80
CA SER A 165 -6.43 -24.08 8.45
C SER A 165 -5.85 -24.55 9.78
N LYS A 166 -4.54 -24.35 10.03
CA LYS A 166 -3.88 -24.69 11.29
C LYS A 166 -4.53 -24.03 12.51
N TRP A 167 -5.20 -22.89 12.30
CA TRP A 167 -5.92 -22.15 13.34
C TRP A 167 -7.29 -22.74 13.70
N LEU A 168 -7.81 -23.71 12.94
CA LEU A 168 -9.07 -24.41 13.24
C LEU A 168 -8.89 -25.59 14.19
N GLY A 169 -7.66 -26.08 14.36
CA GLY A 169 -7.35 -27.26 15.17
C GLY A 169 -6.93 -26.97 16.61
N ASN A 170 -7.01 -25.71 17.04
CA ASN A 170 -6.71 -25.25 18.40
C ASN A 170 -7.98 -24.76 19.11
#